data_AF-A0A2P7AYM8-F1
#
_entry.id   AF-A0A2P7AYM8-F1
#
_cell.length_a   1.000
_cell.length_b   1.000
_cell.length_c   1.000
_cell.angle_alpha   90.00
_cell.angle_beta   90.00
_cell.angle_gamma   90.00
#
_symmetry.space_group_name_H-M   'P 1'
#
loop_
_entity.id
_entity.type
_entity.pdbx_description
1 polymer ?
#
loop_
_entity_poly.entity_id
_entity_poly.type
_entity_poly.pdbx_seq_one_letter_code
_entity_poly.pdbx_strand_id
1 'polypeptide(L)'
;MLKKMLIMGAVAVVAATSAPQAFAQSIEIGPDGVRLREQSRERVYRETSGISERQAVRIARSEGLRDVDDVRRTRSRFVIEGTDRRGDDIRVDVDRRTGDVIAVR
;
A
#
# COMPACT_ATOMS: atom_id res chain seq x y z
N MET A 1 -43.25 -37.30 -27.06
CA MET A 1 -42.55 -36.32 -27.94
C MET A 1 -42.05 -35.09 -27.18
N LEU A 2 -41.64 -35.20 -25.90
CA LEU A 2 -41.27 -34.05 -25.06
C LEU A 2 -39.77 -33.97 -24.71
N LYS A 3 -38.97 -34.99 -25.08
CA LYS A 3 -37.52 -35.03 -24.81
C LYS A 3 -36.66 -34.29 -25.84
N LYS A 4 -37.20 -34.02 -27.04
CA LYS A 4 -36.44 -33.35 -28.13
C LYS A 4 -36.39 -31.82 -28.01
N MET A 5 -37.27 -31.22 -27.20
CA MET A 5 -37.34 -29.75 -27.02
C MET A 5 -36.34 -29.21 -25.99
N LEU A 6 -35.77 -30.07 -25.14
CA LEU A 6 -34.86 -29.62 -24.08
C LEU A 6 -33.42 -29.37 -24.58
N ILE A 7 -33.06 -29.93 -25.74
CA ILE A 7 -31.71 -29.79 -26.32
C ILE A 7 -31.56 -28.45 -27.06
N MET A 8 -32.64 -27.86 -27.55
CA MET A 8 -32.59 -26.63 -28.35
C MET A 8 -32.48 -25.35 -27.49
N GLY A 9 -32.89 -25.40 -26.22
CA GLY A 9 -32.76 -24.29 -25.27
C GLY A 9 -31.35 -24.14 -24.68
N ALA A 10 -30.55 -25.21 -24.68
CA ALA A 10 -29.21 -25.21 -24.09
C ALA A 10 -28.13 -24.58 -24.98
N VAL A 11 -28.38 -24.46 -26.30
CA VAL A 11 -27.38 -23.94 -27.26
C VAL A 11 -27.38 -22.40 -27.30
N ALA A 12 -28.51 -21.75 -27.01
CA ALA A 12 -28.60 -20.29 -27.08
C ALA A 12 -27.87 -19.56 -25.93
N VAL A 13 -27.65 -20.23 -24.79
CA VAL A 13 -27.00 -19.60 -23.62
C VAL A 13 -25.47 -19.54 -23.76
N VAL A 14 -24.86 -20.46 -24.51
CA VAL A 14 -23.39 -20.51 -24.68
C VAL A 14 -22.86 -19.38 -25.56
N ALA A 15 -23.69 -18.83 -26.47
CA ALA A 15 -23.26 -17.75 -27.36
C ALA A 15 -23.12 -16.38 -26.67
N ALA A 16 -23.72 -16.18 -25.49
CA ALA A 16 -23.69 -14.90 -24.80
C ALA A 16 -22.40 -14.64 -23.99
N THR A 17 -21.57 -15.67 -23.76
CA THR A 17 -20.34 -15.52 -22.96
C THR A 17 -19.10 -15.19 -23.77
N SER A 18 -19.19 -15.18 -25.11
CA SER A 18 -18.06 -14.87 -26.00
C SER A 18 -18.14 -13.44 -26.56
N ALA A 19 -18.46 -12.46 -25.72
CA ALA A 19 -18.15 -11.08 -26.06
C ALA A 19 -16.65 -10.87 -25.80
N PRO A 20 -15.80 -10.66 -26.82
CA PRO A 20 -14.44 -10.22 -26.56
C PRO A 20 -14.54 -8.90 -25.78
N GLN A 21 -14.01 -8.90 -24.56
CA GLN A 21 -13.91 -7.72 -23.72
C GLN A 21 -13.04 -6.72 -24.50
N ALA A 22 -13.66 -5.75 -25.16
CA ALA A 22 -12.93 -4.75 -25.92
C ALA A 22 -12.14 -3.89 -24.94
N PHE A 23 -10.86 -4.22 -24.74
CA PHE A 23 -9.89 -3.34 -24.09
C PHE A 23 -9.67 -2.15 -25.01
N ALA A 24 -10.52 -1.14 -24.89
CA ALA A 24 -10.34 0.12 -25.60
C ALA A 24 -9.11 0.84 -25.02
N GLN A 25 -7.93 0.56 -25.58
CA GLN A 25 -6.78 1.43 -25.41
C GLN A 25 -7.06 2.70 -26.22
N SER A 26 -7.49 3.76 -25.55
CA SER A 26 -7.74 5.04 -26.22
C SER A 26 -6.41 5.67 -26.64
N ILE A 27 -6.21 5.81 -27.94
CA ILE A 27 -5.12 6.60 -28.51
C ILE A 27 -5.54 8.07 -28.43
N GLU A 28 -4.72 8.90 -27.79
CA GLU A 28 -4.93 10.35 -27.74
C GLU A 28 -4.09 11.01 -28.84
N ILE A 29 -4.75 11.75 -29.75
CA ILE A 29 -4.12 12.43 -30.89
C ILE A 29 -4.12 13.93 -30.60
N GLY A 30 -2.93 14.50 -30.41
CA GLY A 30 -2.74 15.93 -30.15
C GLY A 30 -1.68 16.56 -31.08
N PRO A 31 -1.42 17.88 -30.94
CA PRO A 31 -0.43 18.61 -31.75
C PRO A 31 0.98 18.01 -31.72
N ASP A 32 1.32 17.29 -30.65
CA ASP A 32 2.60 16.60 -30.44
C ASP A 32 2.61 15.14 -30.94
N GLY A 33 1.61 14.74 -31.76
CA GLY A 33 1.51 13.42 -32.38
C GLY A 33 0.70 12.37 -31.61
N VAL A 34 0.88 11.11 -31.99
CA VAL A 34 0.15 9.94 -31.45
C VAL A 34 0.83 9.46 -30.17
N ARG A 35 0.11 9.50 -29.03
CA ARG A 35 0.60 8.94 -27.75
C ARG A 35 -0.20 7.69 -27.39
N LEU A 36 0.53 6.60 -27.14
CA LEU A 36 -0.03 5.46 -26.41
C LEU A 36 -0.16 5.89 -24.95
N ARG A 37 -1.39 6.02 -24.43
CA ARG A 37 -1.61 5.97 -22.98
C ARG A 37 -1.32 4.54 -22.55
N GLU A 38 -0.06 4.23 -22.34
CA GLU A 38 0.30 3.13 -21.46
C GLU A 38 -0.36 3.48 -20.12
N GLN A 39 -1.34 2.66 -19.72
CA GLN A 39 -1.85 2.65 -18.35
C GLN A 39 -0.61 2.62 -17.48
N SER A 40 -0.24 3.78 -16.97
CA SER A 40 1.03 3.99 -16.30
C SER A 40 1.00 2.95 -15.21
N ARG A 41 1.84 1.91 -15.34
CA ARG A 41 1.94 0.87 -14.33
C ARG A 41 2.22 1.63 -13.07
N GLU A 42 1.18 1.70 -12.27
CA GLU A 42 1.12 2.43 -11.05
C GLU A 42 2.41 2.03 -10.33
N ARG A 43 3.33 2.99 -10.16
CA ARG A 43 4.43 2.79 -9.24
C ARG A 43 3.73 2.75 -7.90
N VAL A 44 3.19 1.57 -7.57
CA VAL A 44 2.45 1.30 -6.37
C VAL A 44 3.38 1.73 -5.25
N TYR A 45 3.01 2.85 -4.65
CA TYR A 45 3.42 3.37 -3.36
C TYR A 45 3.85 2.25 -2.40
N ARG A 46 5.08 1.74 -2.53
CA ARG A 46 5.64 0.79 -1.56
C ARG A 46 6.22 1.52 -0.34
N GLU A 47 6.17 2.84 -0.34
CA GLU A 47 6.68 3.70 0.73
C GLU A 47 5.62 4.00 1.83
N THR A 48 4.33 3.77 1.57
CA THR A 48 3.24 4.27 2.43
C THR A 48 2.31 3.17 2.93
N SER A 49 2.84 2.12 3.54
CA SER A 49 2.00 1.17 4.30
C SER A 49 2.41 1.06 5.77
N GLY A 50 3.20 2.02 6.23
CA GLY A 50 3.65 2.08 7.62
C GLY A 50 3.86 3.52 8.06
N ILE A 51 4.13 3.69 9.35
CA ILE A 51 4.38 4.99 9.95
C ILE A 51 5.68 5.60 9.40
N SER A 52 5.70 6.93 9.31
CA SER A 52 6.90 7.67 8.95
C SER A 52 7.87 7.76 10.13
N GLU A 53 9.14 8.06 9.86
CA GLU A 53 10.15 8.30 10.91
C GLU A 53 9.72 9.43 11.85
N ARG A 54 9.20 10.54 11.29
CA ARG A 54 8.66 11.66 12.07
C ARG A 54 7.52 11.22 12.99
N GLN A 55 6.65 10.33 12.51
CA GLN A 55 5.57 9.78 13.31
C GLN A 55 6.10 8.87 14.41
N ALA A 56 7.11 8.04 14.12
CA ALA A 56 7.78 7.21 15.12
C ALA A 56 8.44 8.06 16.23
N VAL A 57 9.09 9.16 15.87
CA VAL A 57 9.66 10.11 16.83
C VAL A 57 8.58 10.78 17.67
N ARG A 58 7.42 11.14 17.09
CA ARG A 58 6.29 11.66 17.87
C ARG A 58 5.74 10.65 18.88
N ILE A 59 5.67 9.39 18.49
CA ILE A 59 5.26 8.29 19.38
C ILE A 59 6.28 8.17 20.51
N ALA A 60 7.58 8.09 20.18
CA ALA A 60 8.64 8.02 21.18
C ALA A 60 8.64 9.22 22.15
N ARG A 61 8.35 10.44 21.66
CA ARG A 61 8.17 11.63 22.52
C ARG A 61 6.98 11.52 23.48
N SER A 62 5.95 10.77 23.08
CA SER A 62 4.79 10.50 23.94
C SER A 62 5.15 9.51 25.05
N GLU A 63 6.13 8.64 24.82
CA GLU A 63 6.66 7.65 25.79
C GLU A 63 7.75 8.20 26.73
N GLY A 64 8.14 9.48 26.58
CA GLY A 64 9.09 10.14 27.50
C GLY A 64 10.37 10.64 26.85
N LEU A 65 10.62 10.33 25.57
CA LEU A 65 11.77 10.85 24.83
C LEU A 65 11.71 12.38 24.72
N ARG A 66 12.77 13.07 25.12
CA ARG A 66 12.88 14.53 25.05
C ARG A 66 13.80 14.97 23.94
N ASP A 67 15.02 14.49 23.95
CA ASP A 67 16.05 14.82 22.98
C ASP A 67 16.37 13.55 22.18
N VAL A 68 16.49 13.70 20.86
CA VAL A 68 16.68 12.57 19.94
C VAL A 68 18.13 12.54 19.56
N ASP A 69 18.80 11.43 19.83
CA ASP A 69 20.21 11.24 19.49
C ASP A 69 20.36 10.48 18.17
N ASP A 70 19.59 9.40 18.01
CA ASP A 70 19.65 8.56 16.80
C ASP A 70 18.30 7.92 16.48
N VAL A 71 18.04 7.74 15.18
CA VAL A 71 16.85 7.06 14.69
C VAL A 71 17.24 6.03 13.66
N ARG A 72 17.02 4.75 13.99
CA ARG A 72 17.33 3.63 13.08
C ARG A 72 16.06 2.98 12.57
N ARG A 73 15.93 2.94 11.25
CA ARG A 73 14.88 2.19 10.58
C ARG A 73 15.33 0.76 10.32
N THR A 74 14.58 -0.21 10.83
CA THR A 74 14.73 -1.62 10.47
C THR A 74 13.59 -2.07 9.56
N ARG A 75 13.59 -3.36 9.17
CA ARG A 75 12.54 -3.94 8.33
C ARG A 75 11.16 -3.91 9.01
N SER A 76 11.11 -4.10 10.32
CA SER A 76 9.86 -4.23 11.10
C SER A 76 9.58 -3.08 12.05
N ARG A 77 10.60 -2.33 12.50
CA ARG A 77 10.44 -1.29 13.53
C ARG A 77 11.36 -0.10 13.33
N PHE A 78 11.00 1.01 13.96
CA PHE A 78 11.92 2.11 14.25
C PHE A 78 12.51 1.90 15.65
N VAL A 79 13.80 2.15 15.78
CA VAL A 79 14.51 2.21 17.05
C VAL A 79 14.92 3.66 17.24
N ILE A 80 14.41 4.30 18.29
CA ILE A 80 14.70 5.69 18.60
C ILE A 80 15.48 5.71 19.92
N GLU A 81 16.67 6.29 19.90
CA GLU A 81 17.54 6.45 21.06
C GLU A 81 17.68 7.93 21.38
N GLY A 82 17.73 8.26 22.66
CA GLY A 82 17.96 9.62 23.11
C GLY A 82 17.89 9.75 24.63
N THR A 83 17.53 10.93 25.09
CA THR A 83 17.47 11.25 26.53
C THR A 83 16.07 11.70 26.94
N ASP A 84 15.70 11.38 28.17
CA ASP A 84 14.43 11.73 28.78
C ASP A 84 14.47 13.15 29.42
N ARG A 85 13.47 13.51 30.22
CA ARG A 85 13.44 14.82 30.89
C ARG A 85 14.43 14.98 32.04
N ARG A 86 14.89 13.87 32.62
CA ARG A 86 15.86 13.79 33.71
C ARG A 86 17.30 13.73 33.18
N GLY A 87 17.45 13.51 31.88
CA GLY A 87 18.74 13.29 31.23
C GLY A 87 19.19 11.84 31.29
N ASP A 88 18.28 10.93 31.65
CA ASP A 88 18.53 9.49 31.60
C ASP A 88 18.40 9.02 30.14
N ASP A 89 19.23 8.05 29.75
CA ASP A 89 19.12 7.41 28.45
C ASP A 89 17.77 6.69 28.33
N ILE A 90 17.12 6.86 27.18
CA ILE A 90 15.88 6.18 26.86
C ILE A 90 15.90 5.68 25.43
N ARG A 91 15.36 4.48 25.23
CA ARG A 91 15.18 3.86 23.92
C ARG A 91 13.75 3.40 23.74
N VAL A 92 13.17 3.80 22.61
CA VAL A 92 11.82 3.43 22.21
C VAL A 92 11.85 2.65 20.91
N ASP A 93 11.35 1.41 20.95
CA ASP A 93 11.18 0.55 19.78
C ASP A 93 9.70 0.63 19.32
N VAL A 94 9.45 1.09 18.09
CA VAL A 94 8.10 1.32 17.55
C VAL A 94 7.85 0.47 16.30
N ASP A 95 6.74 -0.26 16.24
CA ASP A 95 6.37 -1.04 15.05
C ASP A 95 6.21 -0.13 13.84
N ARG A 96 6.87 -0.49 12.73
CA ARG A 96 6.91 0.33 11.53
C ARG A 96 5.59 0.33 10.78
N ARG A 97 4.77 -0.72 10.91
CA ARG A 97 3.50 -0.85 10.18
C ARG A 97 2.36 -0.20 10.95
N THR A 98 2.26 -0.48 12.26
CA THR A 98 1.13 -0.04 13.09
C THR A 98 1.42 1.23 13.88
N GLY A 99 2.67 1.44 14.27
CA GLY A 99 3.05 2.49 15.21
C GLY A 99 2.91 2.10 16.68
N ASP A 100 2.66 0.83 16.98
CA ASP A 100 2.59 0.35 18.35
C ASP A 100 3.98 0.40 19.01
N VAL A 101 4.02 0.76 20.29
CA VAL A 101 5.24 0.72 21.09
C VAL A 101 5.52 -0.72 21.46
N ILE A 102 6.65 -1.24 20.98
CA ILE A 102 7.10 -2.63 21.24
C ILE A 102 7.83 -2.69 22.58
N ALA A 103 8.68 -1.70 22.86
CA ALA A 103 9.45 -1.64 24.09
C ALA A 103 9.89 -0.19 24.40
N VAL A 104 9.98 0.10 25.69
CA VAL A 104 10.63 1.31 26.25
C VAL A 104 11.67 0.82 27.25
N ARG A 105 12.90 1.34 27.15
CA ARG A 105 14.04 0.95 27.99
C ARG A 105 14.86 2.15 28.38
#